data_AF-A0A852X8A0-F1
#
_entry.id   AF-A0A852X8A0-F1
#
_cell.length_a   1.000
_cell.length_b   1.000
_cell.length_c   1.000
_cell.angle_alpha   90.00
_cell.angle_beta   90.00
_cell.angle_gamma   90.00
#
_symmetry.space_group_name_H-M   'P 1'
#
loop_
_entity.id
_entity.type
_entity.pdbx_description
1 polymer ?
#
loop_
_entity_poly.entity_id
_entity_poly.type
_entity_poly.pdbx_seq_one_letter_code
_entity_poly.pdbx_strand_id
1 'polypeptide(L)'
;MAPTLVDTSGIVEADPKPPVLWIHGSEDVIVSDQSFFDFCMLGKAGAVPGWPGEEEAPPQPMKQQIRDVLARYRDGGGEVTEVELEGCGHSPHVERLEEFRTALLRLVTG
;
A
#
# COMPACT_ATOMS: atom_id res chain seq x y z
N MET A 1 -11.08 5.24 -1.55
CA MET A 1 -10.63 6.56 -2.08
C MET A 1 -10.80 6.53 -3.60
N ALA A 2 -11.07 7.65 -4.28
CA ALA A 2 -11.16 7.65 -5.74
C ALA A 2 -9.74 7.82 -6.33
N PRO A 3 -9.13 6.79 -6.95
CA PRO A 3 -7.73 6.86 -7.42
C PRO A 3 -7.51 7.93 -8.48
N THR A 4 -8.57 8.35 -9.18
CA THR A 4 -8.55 9.39 -10.20
C THR A 4 -8.46 10.81 -9.64
N LEU A 5 -8.69 11.01 -8.35
CA LEU A 5 -8.73 12.34 -7.71
C LEU A 5 -7.57 12.60 -6.76
N VAL A 6 -6.80 11.58 -6.41
CA VAL A 6 -5.66 11.69 -5.49
C VAL A 6 -4.47 10.95 -6.09
N ASP A 7 -3.43 11.70 -6.44
CA ASP A 7 -2.17 11.17 -6.93
C ASP A 7 -1.04 11.55 -5.95
N THR A 8 -0.47 10.54 -5.31
CA THR A 8 0.68 10.66 -4.40
C THR A 8 1.98 10.15 -5.04
N SER A 9 1.96 9.79 -6.32
CA SER A 9 3.11 9.22 -7.01
C SER A 9 4.27 10.21 -7.19
N GLY A 10 4.04 11.52 -6.98
CA GLY A 10 5.08 12.55 -7.03
C GLY A 10 6.23 12.36 -6.03
N ILE A 11 6.10 11.47 -5.03
CA ILE A 11 7.21 11.07 -4.15
C ILE A 11 8.44 10.57 -4.93
N VAL A 12 8.25 10.01 -6.13
CA VAL A 12 9.34 9.56 -7.00
C VAL A 12 10.31 10.68 -7.40
N GLU A 13 9.85 11.93 -7.37
CA GLU A 13 10.64 13.12 -7.72
C GLU A 13 11.33 13.77 -6.51
N ALA A 14 11.23 13.19 -5.31
CA ALA A 14 11.87 13.75 -4.11
C ALA A 14 13.39 13.88 -4.30
N ASP A 15 13.93 15.04 -3.90
CA ASP A 15 15.36 15.37 -3.86
C ASP A 15 15.67 16.25 -2.62
N PRO A 16 16.52 15.80 -1.67
CA PRO A 16 17.18 14.49 -1.64
C PRO A 16 16.17 13.34 -1.51
N LYS A 17 16.56 12.13 -1.90
CA LYS A 17 15.74 10.91 -1.75
C LYS A 17 15.87 10.34 -0.33
N PRO A 18 14.94 10.60 0.62
CA PRO A 18 15.00 9.93 1.92
C PRO A 18 14.82 8.42 1.76
N PRO A 19 15.41 7.59 2.64
CA PRO A 19 15.11 6.16 2.64
C PRO A 19 13.63 5.93 3.00
N VAL A 20 12.97 5.04 2.27
CA VAL A 20 11.57 4.67 2.49
C VAL A 20 11.50 3.30 3.15
N LEU A 21 10.77 3.21 4.26
CA LEU A 21 10.41 1.96 4.91
C LEU A 21 8.89 1.76 4.84
N TRP A 22 8.45 0.69 4.18
CA TRP A 22 7.04 0.31 4.13
C TRP A 22 6.82 -0.98 4.91
N ILE A 23 6.19 -0.88 6.08
CA ILE A 23 5.81 -2.01 6.93
C ILE A 23 4.31 -2.23 6.77
N HIS A 24 3.90 -3.46 6.43
CA HIS A 24 2.49 -3.82 6.26
C HIS A 24 2.23 -5.27 6.67
N GLY A 25 0.98 -5.60 6.94
CA GLY A 25 0.56 -6.95 7.31
C GLY A 25 0.13 -7.78 6.09
N SER A 26 0.34 -9.11 6.16
CA SER A 26 -0.17 -10.03 5.13
C SER A 26 -1.69 -10.15 5.15
N GLU A 27 -2.31 -9.96 6.33
CA GLU A 27 -3.76 -10.09 6.58
C GLU A 27 -4.46 -8.73 6.67
N ASP A 28 -3.82 -7.65 6.20
CA ASP A 28 -4.45 -6.34 6.12
C ASP A 28 -5.64 -6.39 5.14
N VAL A 29 -6.86 -6.24 5.66
CA VAL A 29 -8.09 -6.20 4.85
C VAL A 29 -8.48 -4.79 4.41
N ILE A 30 -7.80 -3.76 4.92
CA ILE A 30 -8.06 -2.35 4.64
C ILE A 30 -7.21 -1.91 3.46
N VAL A 31 -5.88 -2.08 3.53
CA VAL A 31 -4.94 -1.78 2.44
C VAL A 31 -4.53 -3.09 1.76
N SER A 32 -5.37 -3.51 0.80
CA SER A 32 -5.22 -4.78 0.08
C SER A 32 -5.68 -4.64 -1.37
N ASP A 33 -5.13 -5.48 -2.24
CA ASP A 33 -5.56 -5.58 -3.63
C ASP A 33 -6.99 -6.13 -3.79
N GLN A 34 -7.54 -6.70 -2.70
CA GLN A 34 -8.90 -7.23 -2.63
C GLN A 34 -9.70 -6.59 -1.49
N SER A 35 -9.35 -5.36 -1.09
CA SER A 35 -10.01 -4.66 0.00
C SER A 35 -11.50 -4.44 -0.28
N PHE A 36 -12.38 -4.93 0.60
CA PHE A 36 -13.82 -4.62 0.53
C PHE A 36 -14.15 -3.18 0.97
N PHE A 37 -13.16 -2.38 1.38
CA PHE A 37 -13.33 -0.93 1.51
C PHE A 37 -13.26 -0.20 0.16
N ASP A 38 -12.87 -0.90 -0.91
CA ASP A 38 -13.02 -0.41 -2.27
C ASP A 38 -14.44 -0.72 -2.79
N PHE A 39 -15.13 0.34 -3.21
CA PHE A 39 -16.48 0.25 -3.77
C PHE A 39 -16.51 -0.58 -5.06
N CYS A 40 -15.48 -0.48 -5.91
CA CYS A 40 -15.40 -1.25 -7.14
C CYS A 40 -15.13 -2.74 -6.85
N MET A 41 -14.35 -3.05 -5.81
CA MET A 41 -14.20 -4.43 -5.31
C MET A 41 -15.55 -5.00 -4.81
N LEU A 42 -16.33 -4.22 -4.05
CA LEU A 42 -17.69 -4.62 -3.65
C LEU A 42 -18.61 -4.83 -4.87
N GLY A 43 -18.50 -3.98 -5.89
CA GLY A 43 -19.20 -4.14 -7.16
C GLY A 43 -18.85 -5.44 -7.87
N LYS A 44 -17.55 -5.74 -7.98
CA LYS A 44 -17.04 -7.01 -8.53
C LYS A 44 -17.52 -8.23 -7.74
N ALA A 45 -17.67 -8.11 -6.43
CA ALA A 45 -18.23 -9.16 -5.57
C ALA A 45 -19.77 -9.28 -5.64
N GLY A 46 -20.45 -8.45 -6.44
CA GLY A 46 -21.90 -8.47 -6.61
C GLY A 46 -22.68 -7.78 -5.49
N ALA A 47 -22.02 -7.04 -4.60
CA ALA A 47 -22.65 -6.37 -3.47
C ALA A 47 -23.24 -4.99 -3.82
N VAL A 48 -22.88 -4.41 -4.98
CA VAL A 48 -23.34 -3.09 -5.44
C VAL A 48 -24.28 -3.24 -6.64
N PRO A 49 -25.60 -3.02 -6.47
CA PRO A 49 -26.54 -3.02 -7.58
C PRO A 49 -26.21 -1.95 -8.62
N GLY A 50 -26.19 -2.34 -9.89
CA GLY A 50 -25.94 -1.41 -11.00
C GLY A 50 -24.49 -0.95 -11.18
N TRP A 51 -23.51 -1.58 -10.51
CA TRP A 51 -22.09 -1.36 -10.79
C TRP A 51 -21.79 -1.67 -12.27
N PRO A 52 -21.08 -0.78 -13.01
CA PRO A 52 -20.99 -0.83 -14.47
C PRO A 52 -20.06 -1.93 -15.01
N GLY A 53 -19.32 -2.62 -14.14
CA GLY A 53 -18.35 -3.64 -14.53
C GLY A 53 -16.90 -3.16 -14.43
N GLU A 54 -15.98 -4.11 -14.52
CA GLU A 54 -14.54 -3.89 -14.30
C GLU A 54 -13.89 -3.04 -15.40
N GLU A 55 -14.41 -3.07 -16.62
CA GLU A 55 -13.90 -2.26 -17.73
C GLU A 55 -14.11 -0.75 -17.51
N GLU A 56 -15.23 -0.35 -16.89
CA GLU A 56 -15.56 1.06 -16.62
C GLU A 56 -15.15 1.52 -15.22
N ALA A 57 -15.29 0.64 -14.22
CA ALA A 57 -15.00 0.96 -12.82
C ALA A 57 -14.20 -0.18 -12.15
N PRO A 58 -12.92 -0.38 -12.52
CA PRO A 58 -12.11 -1.48 -11.99
C PRO A 58 -11.85 -1.33 -10.48
N PRO A 59 -11.71 -2.46 -9.74
CA PRO A 59 -11.19 -2.43 -8.38
C PRO A 59 -9.79 -1.84 -8.29
N GLN A 60 -9.46 -1.27 -7.14
CA GLN A 60 -8.16 -0.69 -6.86
C GLN A 60 -7.18 -1.73 -6.30
N PRO A 61 -6.09 -2.09 -7.01
CA PRO A 61 -5.07 -2.99 -6.49
C PRO A 61 -4.06 -2.22 -5.61
N MET A 62 -4.43 -1.95 -4.36
CA MET A 62 -3.71 -1.01 -3.47
C MET A 62 -2.24 -1.37 -3.23
N LYS A 63 -1.93 -2.63 -2.91
CA LYS A 63 -0.55 -3.06 -2.62
C LYS A 63 0.28 -3.07 -3.90
N GLN A 64 -0.31 -3.51 -5.02
CA GLN A 64 0.39 -3.45 -6.31
C GLN A 64 0.71 -2.01 -6.71
N GLN A 65 -0.24 -1.08 -6.58
CA GLN A 65 -0.02 0.34 -6.87
C GLN A 65 1.10 0.95 -6.02
N ILE A 66 1.14 0.63 -4.71
CA ILE A 66 2.23 1.08 -3.84
C ILE A 66 3.57 0.51 -4.32
N ARG A 67 3.64 -0.80 -4.64
CA ARG A 67 4.85 -1.44 -5.16
C ARG A 67 5.32 -0.81 -6.46
N ASP A 68 4.42 -0.46 -7.37
CA ASP A 68 4.76 0.20 -8.64
C ASP A 68 5.34 1.60 -8.42
N VAL A 69 4.81 2.37 -7.46
CA VAL A 69 5.39 3.67 -7.06
C VAL A 69 6.77 3.48 -6.43
N LEU A 70 6.91 2.52 -5.52
CA LEU A 70 8.17 2.23 -4.84
C LEU A 70 9.24 1.66 -5.78
N ALA A 71 8.85 0.89 -6.81
CA ALA A 71 9.74 0.45 -7.88
C ALA A 71 10.30 1.64 -8.65
N ARG A 72 9.44 2.58 -9.08
CA ARG A 72 9.89 3.83 -9.71
C ARG A 72 10.79 4.67 -8.78
N TYR A 73 10.50 4.70 -7.48
CA TYR A 73 11.35 5.37 -6.50
C TYR A 73 12.76 4.75 -6.45
N ARG A 74 12.86 3.42 -6.48
CA ARG A 74 14.14 2.68 -6.59
C ARG A 74 14.85 2.96 -7.91
N ASP A 75 14.13 2.94 -9.03
CA ASP A 75 14.70 3.22 -10.36
C ASP A 75 15.28 4.65 -10.43
N GLY A 76 14.70 5.59 -9.68
CA GLY A 76 15.23 6.94 -9.51
C GLY A 76 16.44 7.05 -8.57
N GLY A 77 16.95 5.94 -8.03
CA GLY A 77 18.09 5.91 -7.10
C GLY A 77 17.71 6.03 -5.62
N GLY A 78 16.44 5.92 -5.27
CA GLY A 78 15.98 5.93 -3.89
C GLY A 78 16.09 4.57 -3.20
N GLU A 79 16.31 4.58 -1.89
CA GLU A 79 16.32 3.34 -1.10
C GLU A 79 14.91 3.01 -0.60
N VAL A 80 14.47 1.76 -0.80
CA VAL A 80 13.18 1.28 -0.29
C VAL A 80 13.32 -0.10 0.35
N THR A 81 12.92 -0.18 1.61
CA THR A 81 12.77 -1.43 2.36
C THR A 81 11.27 -1.76 2.52
N GLU A 82 10.87 -2.95 2.11
CA GLU A 82 9.52 -3.50 2.34
C GLU A 82 9.60 -4.58 3.43
N VAL A 83 8.71 -4.50 4.42
CA VAL A 83 8.58 -5.47 5.50
C VAL A 83 7.12 -5.91 5.56
N GLU A 84 6.83 -7.06 4.95
CA GLU A 84 5.55 -7.73 5.09
C GLU A 84 5.57 -8.64 6.32
N LEU A 85 4.60 -8.45 7.23
CA LEU A 85 4.49 -9.20 8.48
C LEU A 85 3.39 -10.25 8.37
N GLU A 86 3.81 -11.53 8.37
CA GLU A 86 2.89 -12.67 8.27
C GLU A 86 1.89 -12.71 9.45
N GLY A 87 0.62 -12.94 9.14
CA GLY A 87 -0.47 -13.02 10.10
C GLY A 87 -0.79 -11.69 10.80
N CYS A 88 -0.29 -10.56 10.30
CA CYS A 88 -0.55 -9.23 10.83
C CYS A 88 -1.65 -8.55 10.01
N GLY A 89 -2.58 -7.88 10.69
CA GLY A 89 -3.58 -7.03 10.05
C GLY A 89 -3.05 -5.62 9.73
N HIS A 90 -3.99 -4.67 9.73
CA HIS A 90 -3.75 -3.29 9.32
C HIS A 90 -2.86 -2.49 10.28
N SER A 91 -2.66 -2.94 11.52
CA SER A 91 -1.93 -2.17 12.55
C SER A 91 -0.63 -2.86 13.00
N PRO A 92 0.39 -2.99 12.13
CA PRO A 92 1.69 -3.57 12.49
C PRO A 92 2.31 -3.05 13.79
N HIS A 93 2.21 -1.75 14.05
CA HIS A 93 2.75 -1.10 15.25
C HIS A 93 2.03 -1.51 16.55
N VAL A 94 0.84 -2.09 16.47
CA VAL A 94 0.07 -2.64 17.60
C VAL A 94 0.21 -4.17 17.66
N GLU A 95 0.10 -4.84 16.53
CA GLU A 95 -0.01 -6.30 16.42
C GLU A 95 1.33 -7.04 16.40
N ARG A 96 2.41 -6.35 15.98
CA ARG A 96 3.78 -6.86 15.85
C ARG A 96 4.78 -5.80 16.31
N LEU A 97 4.60 -5.35 17.56
CA LEU A 97 5.30 -4.20 18.12
C LEU A 97 6.84 -4.33 18.03
N GLU A 98 7.40 -5.50 18.34
CA GLU A 98 8.85 -5.69 18.37
C GLU A 98 9.47 -5.67 16.96
N GLU A 99 8.83 -6.32 16.00
CA GLU A 99 9.23 -6.33 14.59
C GLU A 99 9.13 -4.92 14.00
N PHE A 100 8.00 -4.24 14.24
CA PHE A 100 7.80 -2.85 13.81
C PHE A 100 8.86 -1.91 14.40
N ARG A 101 9.06 -1.97 15.73
CA ARG A 101 10.05 -1.14 16.43
C ARG A 101 11.46 -1.41 15.91
N THR A 102 11.82 -2.68 15.69
CA THR A 102 13.14 -3.05 15.17
C THR A 102 13.36 -2.48 13.78
N ALA A 103 12.39 -2.61 12.88
CA ALA A 103 12.48 -2.05 11.53
C ALA A 103 12.57 -0.52 11.55
N LEU A 104 11.75 0.15 12.37
CA LEU A 104 11.78 1.60 12.51
C LEU A 104 13.12 2.11 13.06
N LEU A 105 13.65 1.50 14.13
CA LEU A 105 14.92 1.89 14.72
C LEU A 105 16.08 1.70 13.73
N ARG A 106 16.07 0.63 12.92
CA ARG A 106 17.06 0.45 11.85
C ARG A 106 17.05 1.60 10.85
N LEU A 107 15.88 2.14 10.49
CA LEU A 107 15.78 3.26 9.57
C LEU A 107 16.29 4.59 10.16
N VAL A 108 15.98 4.87 11.44
CA VAL A 108 16.22 6.20 12.03
C VAL A 108 17.52 6.32 12.81
N THR A 109 18.18 5.19 13.12
CA THR A 109 19.45 5.16 13.87
C THR A 109 20.59 4.47 13.15
N GLY A 110 20.29 3.72 12.07
CA GLY A 110 21.29 3.09 11.19
C GLY A 110 21.74 4.05 10.11
#